data_AF-A0A8S0SAG5-F1
#
_entry.id   AF-A0A8S0SAG5-F1
#
_cell.length_a   1.000
_cell.length_b   1.000
_cell.length_c   1.000
_cell.angle_alpha   90.00
_cell.angle_beta   90.00
_cell.angle_gamma   90.00
#
_symmetry.space_group_name_H-M   'P 1'
#
loop_
_entity.id
_entity.type
_entity.pdbx_description
1 polymer ?
#
loop_
_entity_poly.entity_id
_entity_poly.type
_entity_poly.pdbx_seq_one_letter_code
_entity_poly.pdbx_strand_id
1 'polypeptide(L)'
;MMSEDEKDTKDRDNELVNFKGYKVKATNVFVLEAIFAKYGDIAANCIYNSTAVRASLLDIISDVVKRLQYYDIEDILSEFKLLEDEVSDVEVSKIDVVWLHQQLAKVHEFAVCNDQTLPLKEAKANSGLVLWASKKELKRRHAELVAAQERFKEAKKQVKAMKLVGRRIEDDVQKSEAEEYFWRRQLEGLL
;
A
#
# COMPACT_ATOMS: atom_id res chain seq x y z
N MET A 1 -18.85 44.85 -10.57
CA MET A 1 -18.53 45.60 -9.34
C MET A 1 -18.02 44.55 -8.36
N MET A 2 -16.71 44.32 -8.36
CA MET A 2 -16.07 43.30 -7.51
C MET A 2 -15.69 43.99 -6.20
N SER A 3 -16.06 43.37 -5.09
CA SER A 3 -16.03 43.94 -3.74
C SER A 3 -14.61 44.35 -3.31
N GLU A 4 -14.52 45.50 -2.64
CA GLU A 4 -13.27 46.13 -2.18
C GLU A 4 -12.53 45.32 -1.10
N ASP A 5 -13.15 44.29 -0.52
CA ASP A 5 -12.59 43.47 0.56
C ASP A 5 -11.59 42.38 0.11
N GLU A 6 -11.48 42.10 -1.20
CA GLU A 6 -10.51 41.10 -1.73
C GLU A 6 -9.16 41.72 -2.12
N LYS A 7 -9.00 43.05 -1.95
CA LYS A 7 -7.79 43.80 -2.30
C LYS A 7 -6.83 43.96 -1.12
N ASP A 8 -7.31 43.92 0.11
CA ASP A 8 -6.53 44.23 1.32
C ASP A 8 -5.76 43.04 1.92
N THR A 9 -6.09 41.80 1.54
CA THR A 9 -5.36 40.60 2.01
C THR A 9 -4.09 40.28 1.22
N LYS A 10 -3.92 40.83 0.00
CA LYS A 10 -2.71 40.60 -0.81
C LYS A 10 -1.56 41.56 -0.51
N ASP A 11 -1.80 42.68 0.16
CA ASP A 11 -0.78 43.74 0.33
C ASP A 11 0.12 43.54 1.57
N ARG A 12 -0.33 42.77 2.57
CA ARG A 12 0.45 42.52 3.80
C ARG A 12 1.58 41.50 3.65
N ASP A 13 1.53 40.61 2.67
CA ASP A 13 2.57 39.60 2.45
C ASP A 13 3.85 40.17 1.81
N ASN A 14 3.76 41.38 1.24
CA ASN A 14 4.85 42.04 0.52
C ASN A 14 5.43 43.27 1.24
N GLU A 15 5.03 43.52 2.49
CA GLU A 15 5.63 44.59 3.28
C GLU A 15 7.14 44.30 3.49
N LEU A 16 8.00 45.20 3.00
CA LEU A 16 9.45 45.04 3.14
C LEU A 16 9.96 45.77 4.38
N VAL A 17 10.66 45.04 5.24
CA VAL A 17 11.26 45.55 6.47
C VAL A 17 12.77 45.39 6.45
N ASN A 18 13.46 46.25 7.21
CA ASN A 18 14.91 46.17 7.33
C ASN A 18 15.30 45.14 8.39
N PHE A 19 15.84 44.02 7.94
CA PHE A 19 16.43 42.98 8.76
C PHE A 19 17.96 43.02 8.63
N LYS A 20 18.66 43.50 9.67
CA LYS A 20 20.13 43.52 9.74
C LYS A 20 20.83 44.12 8.51
N GLY A 21 20.20 45.08 7.83
CA GLY A 21 20.72 45.74 6.62
C GLY A 21 20.13 45.21 5.31
N TYR A 22 19.31 44.17 5.33
CA TYR A 22 18.60 43.61 4.18
C TYR A 22 17.12 44.05 4.19
N LYS A 23 16.58 44.46 3.03
CA LYS A 23 15.14 44.75 2.88
C LYS A 23 14.40 43.49 2.41
N VAL A 24 13.78 42.78 3.33
CA VAL A 24 13.14 41.46 3.12
C VAL A 24 11.66 41.51 3.48
N LYS A 25 10.87 40.52 3.07
CA LYS A 25 9.45 40.44 3.45
C LYS A 25 9.29 40.33 4.97
N ALA A 26 8.35 41.08 5.54
CA ALA A 26 8.05 41.07 6.97
C ALA A 26 7.74 39.67 7.50
N THR A 27 7.03 38.88 6.69
CA THR A 27 6.68 37.50 7.03
C THR A 27 7.91 36.59 7.16
N ASN A 28 9.04 36.93 6.53
CA ASN A 28 10.26 36.12 6.53
C ASN A 28 11.22 36.44 7.67
N VAL A 29 11.02 37.56 8.38
CA VAL A 29 11.94 38.01 9.44
C VAL A 29 12.14 36.96 10.52
N PHE A 30 11.07 36.34 11.02
CA PHE A 30 11.18 35.35 12.08
C PHE A 30 12.01 34.12 11.64
N VAL A 31 11.86 33.69 10.39
CA VAL A 31 12.61 32.57 9.81
C VAL A 31 14.07 32.96 9.63
N LEU A 32 14.34 34.17 9.10
CA LEU A 32 15.69 34.69 8.93
C LEU A 32 16.41 34.91 10.26
N GLU A 33 15.71 35.34 11.31
CA GLU A 33 16.25 35.44 12.66
C GLU A 33 16.73 34.08 13.16
N ALA A 34 15.90 33.05 13.01
CA ALA A 34 16.25 31.68 13.41
C ALA A 34 17.43 31.12 12.59
N ILE A 35 17.46 31.37 11.28
CA ILE A 35 18.56 30.98 10.39
C ILE A 35 19.85 31.69 10.82
N PHE A 36 19.82 33.02 10.97
CA PHE A 36 21.01 33.81 11.30
C PHE A 36 21.53 33.53 12.70
N ALA A 37 20.65 33.20 13.65
CA ALA A 37 21.05 32.78 14.98
C ALA A 37 21.82 31.46 14.97
N LYS A 38 21.51 30.56 14.03
CA LYS A 38 22.09 29.21 13.97
C LYS A 38 23.31 29.10 13.04
N TYR A 39 23.25 29.78 11.89
CA TYR A 39 24.24 29.63 10.82
C TYR A 39 25.00 30.93 10.54
N GLY A 40 24.67 32.02 11.21
CA GLY A 40 25.22 33.34 10.91
C GLY A 40 24.61 33.98 9.66
N ASP A 41 25.21 35.05 9.17
CA ASP A 41 24.78 35.69 7.92
C ASP A 41 25.16 34.80 6.72
N ILE A 42 24.22 33.98 6.28
CA ILE A 42 24.39 33.05 5.16
C ILE A 42 24.66 33.77 3.82
N ALA A 43 24.37 35.07 3.73
CA ALA A 43 24.63 35.87 2.54
C ALA A 43 26.01 36.54 2.58
N ALA A 44 26.78 36.45 3.66
CA ALA A 44 28.05 37.15 3.87
C ALA A 44 29.04 37.01 2.69
N ASN A 45 29.10 35.82 2.10
CA ASN A 45 30.01 35.46 1.00
C ASN A 45 29.35 35.49 -0.39
N CYS A 46 28.15 36.08 -0.50
CA CYS A 46 27.42 36.15 -1.77
C CYS A 46 28.22 36.89 -2.84
N ILE A 47 28.14 36.41 -4.09
CA ILE A 47 28.83 37.02 -5.24
C ILE A 47 28.32 38.41 -5.59
N TYR A 48 27.08 38.74 -5.20
CA TYR A 48 26.44 40.00 -5.53
C TYR A 48 26.72 41.05 -4.46
N ASN A 49 27.25 42.20 -4.88
CA ASN A 49 27.45 43.35 -4.00
C ASN A 49 26.14 44.09 -3.67
N SER A 50 25.10 43.90 -4.48
CA SER A 50 23.80 44.56 -4.28
C SER A 50 23.07 43.95 -3.07
N THR A 51 22.82 44.77 -2.06
CA THR A 51 22.04 44.39 -0.87
C THR A 51 20.60 44.02 -1.23
N ALA A 52 20.03 44.63 -2.29
CA ALA A 52 18.70 44.28 -2.76
C ALA A 52 18.65 42.86 -3.34
N VAL A 53 19.66 42.47 -4.14
CA VAL A 53 19.75 41.12 -4.70
C VAL A 53 19.96 40.08 -3.60
N ARG A 54 20.86 40.35 -2.65
CA ARG A 54 21.06 39.50 -1.47
C ARG A 54 19.77 39.33 -0.66
N ALA A 55 19.00 40.39 -0.48
CA ALA A 55 17.73 40.34 0.23
C ALA A 55 16.70 39.46 -0.50
N SER A 56 16.58 39.56 -1.83
CA SER A 56 15.69 38.69 -2.60
C SER A 56 16.06 37.21 -2.51
N LEU A 57 17.36 36.87 -2.49
CA LEU A 57 17.83 35.50 -2.30
C LEU A 57 17.50 34.99 -0.89
N LEU A 58 17.64 35.84 0.13
CA LEU A 58 17.25 35.53 1.51
C LEU A 58 15.74 35.28 1.63
N ASP A 59 14.90 36.02 0.90
CA ASP A 59 13.47 35.78 0.85
C ASP A 59 13.14 34.41 0.24
N ILE A 60 13.79 34.03 -0.87
CA ILE A 60 13.59 32.69 -1.48
C ILE A 60 13.93 31.58 -0.49
N ILE A 61 15.08 31.66 0.18
CA ILE A 61 15.49 30.66 1.18
C ILE A 61 14.52 30.60 2.35
N SER A 62 14.02 31.75 2.78
CA SER A 62 13.03 31.81 3.87
C SER A 62 11.71 31.17 3.46
N ASP A 63 11.26 31.42 2.22
CA ASP A 63 10.04 30.84 1.67
C ASP A 63 10.17 29.31 1.56
N VAL A 64 11.32 28.78 1.10
CA VAL A 64 11.60 27.32 1.10
C VAL A 64 11.54 26.74 2.51
N VAL A 65 12.19 27.38 3.49
CA VAL A 65 12.23 26.91 4.88
C VAL A 65 10.83 26.90 5.50
N LYS A 66 10.01 27.91 5.20
CA LYS A 66 8.61 27.93 5.64
C LYS A 66 7.81 26.77 5.08
N ARG A 67 7.95 26.49 3.78
CA ARG A 67 7.29 25.34 3.16
C ARG A 67 7.69 24.05 3.88
N LEU A 68 8.98 23.84 4.14
CA LEU A 68 9.46 22.68 4.89
C LEU A 68 8.98 22.60 6.35
N GLN A 69 8.66 23.72 6.99
CA GLN A 69 8.27 23.77 8.42
C GLN A 69 6.75 23.68 8.64
N TYR A 70 5.96 24.28 7.75
CA TYR A 70 4.55 24.54 8.00
C TYR A 70 3.60 23.83 7.04
N TYR A 71 4.07 23.28 5.92
CA TYR A 71 3.22 22.60 4.95
C TYR A 71 3.12 21.11 5.30
N ASP A 72 2.01 20.50 4.88
CA ASP A 72 1.83 19.06 5.02
C ASP A 72 2.82 18.31 4.13
N ILE A 73 3.14 17.08 4.54
CA ILE A 73 4.21 16.32 3.89
C ILE A 73 3.85 15.96 2.44
N GLU A 74 2.57 15.75 2.15
CA GLU A 74 2.06 15.52 0.80
C GLU A 74 2.32 16.71 -0.12
N ASP A 75 2.10 17.93 0.36
CA ASP A 75 2.33 19.16 -0.42
C ASP A 75 3.83 19.35 -0.67
N ILE A 76 4.66 19.16 0.36
CA ILE A 76 6.13 19.23 0.25
C ILE A 76 6.63 18.22 -0.79
N LEU A 77 6.12 16.98 -0.78
CA LEU A 77 6.53 15.95 -1.73
C LEU A 77 6.09 16.27 -3.16
N SER A 78 4.94 16.90 -3.34
CA SER A 78 4.44 17.30 -4.67
C SER A 78 5.30 18.37 -5.34
N GLU A 79 5.86 19.29 -4.55
CA GLU A 79 6.71 20.39 -5.03
C GLU A 79 8.20 20.16 -4.73
N PHE A 80 8.60 18.97 -4.27
CA PHE A 80 9.94 18.72 -3.76
C PHE A 80 11.04 19.10 -4.75
N LYS A 81 10.85 18.78 -6.03
CA LYS A 81 11.80 19.10 -7.09
C LYS A 81 11.97 20.61 -7.28
N LEU A 82 10.88 21.37 -7.16
CA LEU A 82 10.89 22.83 -7.24
C LEU A 82 11.68 23.43 -6.06
N LEU A 83 11.50 22.89 -4.85
CA LEU A 83 12.28 23.34 -3.68
C LEU A 83 13.78 23.04 -3.84
N GLU A 84 14.15 21.86 -4.36
CA GLU A 84 15.55 21.53 -4.66
C GLU A 84 16.17 22.47 -5.69
N ASP A 85 15.42 22.79 -6.75
CA ASP A 85 15.89 23.67 -7.82
C ASP A 85 16.04 25.11 -7.30
N GLU A 86 15.09 25.63 -6.52
CA GLU A 86 15.19 26.95 -5.87
C GLU A 86 16.43 27.06 -4.97
N VAL A 87 16.73 26.03 -4.16
CA VAL A 87 17.92 26.02 -3.30
C VAL A 87 19.21 25.94 -4.11
N SER A 88 19.22 25.13 -5.17
CA SER A 88 20.37 24.99 -6.07
C SER A 88 20.68 26.30 -6.79
N ASP A 89 19.65 26.99 -7.29
CA ASP A 89 19.79 28.29 -7.97
C ASP A 89 20.36 29.35 -7.04
N VAL A 90 19.91 29.37 -5.77
CA VAL A 90 20.46 30.29 -4.76
C VAL A 90 21.90 29.93 -4.39
N GLU A 91 22.26 28.65 -4.32
CA GLU A 91 23.63 28.20 -4.01
C GLU A 91 24.67 28.71 -5.02
N VAL A 92 24.31 28.78 -6.31
CA VAL A 92 25.18 29.32 -7.38
C VAL A 92 25.66 30.74 -7.06
N SER A 93 24.86 31.51 -6.32
CA SER A 93 25.19 32.87 -5.88
C SER A 93 26.07 32.94 -4.61
N LYS A 94 26.59 31.81 -4.13
CA LYS A 94 27.43 31.66 -2.92
C LYS A 94 26.72 32.03 -1.61
N ILE A 95 25.40 31.83 -1.54
CA ILE A 95 24.68 31.79 -0.27
C ILE A 95 24.96 30.45 0.41
N ASP A 96 25.23 30.46 1.71
CA ASP A 96 25.47 29.24 2.49
C ASP A 96 24.15 28.50 2.78
N VAL A 97 23.89 27.47 1.96
CA VAL A 97 22.67 26.63 2.01
C VAL A 97 22.98 25.16 2.27
N VAL A 98 24.21 24.81 2.67
CA VAL A 98 24.61 23.39 2.89
C VAL A 98 23.69 22.70 3.90
N TRP A 99 23.29 23.43 4.94
CA TRP A 99 22.38 22.93 5.98
C TRP A 99 20.95 22.68 5.46
N LEU A 100 20.52 23.38 4.41
CA LEU A 100 19.20 23.25 3.82
C LEU A 100 19.15 22.05 2.88
N HIS A 101 20.21 21.82 2.11
CA HIS A 101 20.42 20.58 1.36
C HIS A 101 20.35 19.35 2.28
N GLN A 102 20.92 19.44 3.48
CA GLN A 102 20.80 18.35 4.48
C GLN A 102 19.36 18.12 4.96
N GLN A 103 18.51 19.15 5.00
CA GLN A 103 17.09 18.94 5.32
C GLN A 103 16.34 18.35 4.13
N LEU A 104 16.58 18.85 2.93
CA LEU A 104 15.96 18.32 1.70
C LEU A 104 16.32 16.84 1.49
N ALA A 105 17.57 16.44 1.77
CA ALA A 105 17.99 15.04 1.71
C ALA A 105 17.15 14.13 2.63
N LYS A 106 16.79 14.58 3.84
CA LYS A 106 15.92 13.81 4.74
C LYS A 106 14.50 13.67 4.20
N VAL A 107 13.98 14.72 3.57
CA VAL A 107 12.66 14.69 2.93
C VAL A 107 12.69 13.72 1.75
N HIS A 108 13.74 13.73 0.93
CA HIS A 108 13.94 12.76 -0.15
C HIS A 108 14.02 11.32 0.38
N GLU A 109 14.80 11.06 1.43
CA GLU A 109 14.86 9.74 2.07
C GLU A 109 13.49 9.28 2.58
N PHE A 110 12.73 10.18 3.19
CA PHE A 110 11.36 9.91 3.61
C PHE A 110 10.47 9.54 2.41
N ALA A 111 10.54 10.30 1.31
CA ALA A 111 9.77 10.06 0.10
C ALA A 111 10.01 8.64 -0.45
N VAL A 112 11.29 8.26 -0.56
CA VAL A 112 11.71 6.93 -1.03
C VAL A 112 11.19 5.83 -0.09
N CYS A 113 11.29 6.02 1.23
CA CYS A 113 10.75 5.06 2.20
C CYS A 113 9.22 4.97 2.12
N ASN A 114 8.51 6.08 1.92
CA ASN A 114 7.05 6.09 1.84
C ASN A 114 6.56 5.32 0.61
N ASP A 115 7.17 5.57 -0.56
CA ASP A 115 6.84 4.90 -1.82
C ASP A 115 7.04 3.36 -1.74
N GLN A 116 8.09 2.90 -1.05
CA GLN A 116 8.33 1.48 -0.86
C GLN A 116 7.40 0.83 0.18
N THR A 117 6.99 1.55 1.23
CA THR A 117 6.28 0.94 2.37
C THR A 117 4.78 0.80 2.16
N LEU A 118 4.15 1.66 1.36
CA LEU A 118 2.73 1.57 1.03
C LEU A 118 2.34 0.26 0.30
N PRO A 119 2.96 -0.11 -0.85
CA PRO A 119 2.63 -1.35 -1.55
C PRO A 119 2.94 -2.60 -0.71
N LEU A 120 3.96 -2.55 0.15
CA LEU A 120 4.29 -3.65 1.06
C LEU A 120 3.21 -3.85 2.15
N LYS A 121 2.66 -2.77 2.70
CA LYS A 121 1.55 -2.83 3.67
C LYS A 121 0.30 -3.42 3.03
N GLU A 122 -0.02 -3.01 1.80
CA GLU A 122 -1.17 -3.54 1.05
C GLU A 122 -0.99 -5.02 0.69
N ALA A 123 0.18 -5.39 0.16
CA ALA A 123 0.51 -6.78 -0.18
C ALA A 123 0.41 -7.69 1.06
N LYS A 124 0.84 -7.21 2.23
CA LYS A 124 0.72 -7.93 3.50
C LYS A 124 -0.74 -8.15 3.91
N ALA A 125 -1.58 -7.11 3.80
CA ALA A 125 -3.01 -7.22 4.11
C ALA A 125 -3.72 -8.21 3.16
N ASN A 126 -3.48 -8.10 1.86
CA ASN A 126 -4.03 -8.99 0.84
C ASN A 126 -3.60 -10.45 1.05
N SER A 127 -2.32 -10.67 1.33
CA SER A 127 -1.80 -12.02 1.63
C SER A 127 -2.46 -12.63 2.87
N GLY A 128 -2.74 -11.82 3.89
CA GLY A 128 -3.48 -12.25 5.08
C GLY A 128 -4.90 -12.73 4.77
N LEU A 129 -5.62 -12.00 3.92
CA LEU A 129 -6.98 -12.36 3.49
C LEU A 129 -6.99 -13.66 2.67
N VAL A 130 -6.06 -13.80 1.72
CA VAL A 130 -5.91 -15.01 0.90
C VAL A 130 -5.61 -16.22 1.78
N LEU A 131 -4.67 -16.11 2.73
CA LEU A 131 -4.33 -17.20 3.64
C LEU A 131 -5.54 -17.64 4.47
N TRP A 132 -6.32 -16.70 4.98
CA TRP A 132 -7.54 -17.01 5.74
C TRP A 132 -8.59 -17.73 4.88
N ALA A 133 -8.82 -17.26 3.66
CA ALA A 133 -9.73 -17.89 2.71
C ALA A 133 -9.28 -19.31 2.36
N SER A 134 -8.00 -19.52 2.05
CA SER A 134 -7.42 -20.83 1.77
C SER A 134 -7.54 -21.78 2.98
N LYS A 135 -7.34 -21.29 4.20
CA LYS A 135 -7.50 -22.09 5.42
C LYS A 135 -8.95 -22.52 5.64
N LYS A 136 -9.91 -21.64 5.35
CA LYS A 136 -11.34 -21.95 5.43
C LYS A 136 -11.75 -22.96 4.36
N GLU A 137 -11.27 -22.79 3.14
CA GLU A 137 -11.52 -23.72 2.03
C GLU A 137 -10.93 -25.11 2.31
N LEU A 138 -9.71 -25.18 2.86
CA LEU A 138 -9.08 -26.45 3.23
C LEU A 138 -9.93 -27.22 4.27
N LYS A 139 -10.44 -26.53 5.30
CA LYS A 139 -11.33 -27.15 6.29
C LYS A 139 -12.61 -27.68 5.65
N ARG A 140 -13.20 -26.92 4.73
CA ARG A 140 -14.41 -27.31 3.99
C ARG A 140 -14.16 -28.57 3.15
N ARG A 141 -13.08 -28.59 2.37
CA ARG A 141 -12.67 -29.74 1.54
C ARG A 141 -12.36 -30.98 2.36
N HIS A 142 -11.73 -30.80 3.52
CA HIS A 142 -11.48 -31.90 4.44
C HIS A 142 -12.79 -32.53 4.93
N ALA A 143 -13.79 -31.72 5.29
CA ALA A 143 -15.10 -32.23 5.69
C ALA A 143 -15.82 -32.97 4.55
N GLU A 144 -15.75 -32.45 3.31
CA GLU A 144 -16.28 -33.13 2.12
C GLU A 144 -15.61 -34.49 1.89
N LEU A 145 -14.29 -34.55 2.02
CA LEU A 145 -13.52 -35.78 1.85
C LEU A 145 -13.93 -36.85 2.86
N VAL A 146 -14.03 -36.48 4.14
CA VAL A 146 -14.46 -37.40 5.21
C VAL A 146 -15.87 -37.92 4.92
N ALA A 147 -16.80 -37.05 4.53
CA ALA A 147 -18.16 -37.46 4.19
C ALA A 147 -18.20 -38.39 2.96
N ALA A 148 -17.36 -38.15 1.94
CA ALA A 148 -17.25 -39.02 0.78
C ALA A 148 -16.66 -40.40 1.14
N GLN A 149 -15.66 -40.45 2.03
CA GLN A 149 -15.08 -41.70 2.51
C GLN A 149 -16.10 -42.56 3.26
N GLU A 150 -16.95 -41.97 4.09
CA GLU A 150 -18.01 -42.72 4.78
C GLU A 150 -19.05 -43.27 3.81
N ARG A 151 -19.47 -42.47 2.81
CA ARG A 151 -20.36 -42.95 1.73
C ARG A 151 -19.74 -44.12 0.96
N PHE A 152 -18.44 -44.05 0.67
CA PHE A 152 -17.72 -45.14 0.00
C PHE A 152 -17.71 -46.42 0.84
N LYS A 153 -17.43 -46.31 2.15
CA LYS A 153 -17.48 -47.47 3.07
C LYS A 153 -18.87 -48.11 3.07
N GLU A 154 -19.92 -47.30 3.10
CA GLU A 154 -21.29 -47.81 3.10
C GLU A 154 -21.66 -48.48 1.77
N ALA A 155 -21.36 -47.84 0.63
CA ALA A 155 -21.56 -48.44 -0.69
C ALA A 155 -20.81 -49.78 -0.82
N LYS A 156 -19.60 -49.88 -0.27
CA LYS A 156 -18.83 -51.14 -0.25
C LYS A 156 -19.52 -52.23 0.57
N LYS A 157 -20.18 -51.91 1.67
CA LYS A 157 -20.99 -52.89 2.44
C LYS A 157 -22.21 -53.35 1.64
N GLN A 158 -22.93 -52.41 1.02
CA GLN A 158 -24.10 -52.71 0.17
C GLN A 158 -23.74 -53.66 -0.98
N VAL A 159 -22.64 -53.40 -1.68
CA VAL A 159 -22.15 -54.29 -2.76
C VAL A 159 -21.83 -55.69 -2.23
N LYS A 160 -21.21 -55.81 -1.05
CA LYS A 160 -20.93 -57.14 -0.45
C LYS A 160 -22.21 -57.89 -0.11
N ALA A 161 -23.20 -57.21 0.47
CA ALA A 161 -24.51 -57.80 0.77
C ALA A 161 -25.22 -58.27 -0.51
N MET A 162 -25.24 -57.43 -1.55
CA MET A 162 -25.87 -57.77 -2.83
C MET A 162 -25.19 -58.98 -3.50
N LYS A 163 -23.86 -59.11 -3.41
CA LYS A 163 -23.14 -60.30 -3.89
C LYS A 163 -23.54 -61.58 -3.15
N LEU A 164 -23.86 -61.51 -1.86
CA LEU A 164 -24.34 -62.66 -1.09
C LEU A 164 -25.76 -63.05 -1.50
N VAL A 165 -26.64 -62.06 -1.67
CA VAL A 165 -28.02 -62.29 -2.14
C VAL A 165 -28.01 -62.90 -3.54
N GLY A 166 -27.21 -62.35 -4.46
CA GLY A 166 -27.10 -62.89 -5.82
C GLY A 166 -26.65 -64.35 -5.84
N ARG A 167 -25.66 -64.74 -5.01
CA ARG A 167 -25.25 -66.14 -4.88
C ARG A 167 -26.39 -67.04 -4.38
N ARG A 168 -27.14 -66.60 -3.37
CA ARG A 168 -28.28 -67.38 -2.87
C ARG A 168 -29.33 -67.62 -3.95
N ILE A 169 -29.68 -66.58 -4.70
CA ILE A 169 -30.66 -66.70 -5.78
C ILE A 169 -30.17 -67.69 -6.84
N GLU A 170 -28.89 -67.63 -7.20
CA GLU A 170 -28.28 -68.59 -8.14
C GLU A 170 -28.39 -70.03 -7.62
N ASP A 171 -28.05 -70.27 -6.35
CA ASP A 171 -28.17 -71.58 -5.71
C ASP A 171 -29.63 -72.09 -5.72
N ASP A 172 -30.58 -71.20 -5.42
CA ASP A 172 -32.02 -71.50 -5.41
C ASP A 172 -32.56 -71.81 -6.83
N VAL A 173 -32.10 -71.09 -7.85
CA VAL A 173 -32.43 -71.35 -9.26
C VAL A 173 -31.92 -72.72 -9.69
N GLN A 174 -30.64 -73.02 -9.45
CA GLN A 174 -30.04 -74.32 -9.80
C GLN A 174 -30.77 -75.48 -9.12
N LYS A 175 -31.16 -75.31 -7.86
CA LYS A 175 -31.95 -76.29 -7.13
C LYS A 175 -33.33 -76.51 -7.77
N SER A 176 -34.03 -75.43 -8.10
CA SER A 176 -35.34 -75.50 -8.77
C SER A 176 -35.25 -76.16 -10.14
N GLU A 177 -34.23 -75.84 -10.93
CA GLU A 177 -33.99 -76.47 -12.25
C GLU A 177 -33.70 -77.97 -12.12
N ALA A 178 -32.93 -78.37 -11.10
CA ALA A 178 -32.65 -79.77 -10.82
C ALA A 178 -33.91 -80.55 -10.40
N GLU A 179 -34.76 -79.95 -9.56
CA GLU A 179 -36.05 -80.51 -9.17
C GLU A 179 -36.98 -80.65 -10.38
N GLU A 180 -37.07 -79.62 -11.21
CA GLU A 180 -37.86 -79.64 -12.44
C GLU A 180 -37.39 -80.75 -13.40
N TYR A 181 -36.08 -80.83 -13.64
CA TYR A 181 -35.48 -81.88 -14.45
C TYR A 181 -35.79 -83.29 -13.91
N PHE A 182 -35.69 -83.47 -12.59
CA PHE A 182 -36.03 -84.73 -11.93
C PHE A 182 -37.49 -85.13 -12.19
N TRP A 183 -38.43 -84.22 -11.98
CA TRP A 183 -39.86 -84.49 -12.18
C TRP A 183 -40.21 -84.72 -13.65
N ARG A 184 -39.62 -83.98 -14.59
CA ARG A 184 -39.81 -84.21 -16.04
C ARG A 184 -39.42 -85.63 -16.43
N ARG A 185 -38.26 -86.11 -15.98
CA ARG A 185 -37.77 -87.46 -16.29
C ARG A 185 -38.62 -88.57 -15.69
N GLN A 186 -39.19 -88.35 -14.50
CA GLN A 186 -40.15 -89.29 -13.90
C GLN A 186 -41.44 -89.40 -14.72
N LEU A 187 -41.97 -88.26 -15.19
CA LEU A 187 -43.18 -88.24 -16.02
C LEU A 187 -42.96 -88.90 -17.40
N GLU A 188 -41.79 -88.71 -18.01
CA GLU A 188 -41.41 -89.35 -19.27
C GLU A 188 -41.30 -90.88 -19.16
N GLY A 189 -41.03 -91.43 -17.97
CA GLY A 189 -40.98 -92.88 -17.74
C GLY A 189 -42.33 -93.52 -17.45
N LEU A 190 -43.39 -92.72 -17.30
CA LEU A 190 -44.76 -93.18 -17.01
C LEU A 190 -45.68 -93.18 -18.25
N LEU A 191 -45.23 -92.60 -19.36
CA LEU A 191 -45.88 -92.59 -20.67
C LEU A 191 -45.28 -93.66 -21.59
#